data_AF-A0AA38M0E2-F1
#
_entry.id   AF-A0AA38M0E2-F1
#
_cell.length_a   1.000
_cell.length_b   1.000
_cell.length_c   1.000
_cell.angle_alpha   90.00
_cell.angle_beta   90.00
_cell.angle_gamma   90.00
#
_symmetry.space_group_name_H-M   'P 1'
#
loop_
_entity.id
_entity.type
_entity.pdbx_description
1 polymer ?
#
loop_
_entity_poly.entity_id
_entity_poly.type
_entity_poly.pdbx_seq_one_letter_code
_entity_poly.pdbx_strand_id
1 'polypeptide(L)'
;MDDTFKARYLLAGELDYELRIRGIVTKRSSDDKRRLLQRSVDKDIGRPLELILAYKDPQFDYEQEVESINSTIDSIKQLMPEFEGSPQDALFKRLRTRIAHVTLRVLRIKIPDNLSENDAKEMVEFRNESHATCALLEAELYDKVETTASPQVSSPVAPVIFPSVVPSLPPVVNTKLVPIYKWGISFSGEAQGVGVNQFLERVDELCQTRHATKDDLYNSAVIIIIIIIIIIEANTNRR
;
A
#
# COMPACT_ATOMS: atom_id res chain seq x y z
N MET A 1 1.76 3.18 -9.11
CA MET A 1 2.62 2.32 -8.26
C MET A 1 3.98 2.98 -8.16
N ASP A 2 4.07 4.02 -7.34
CA ASP A 2 5.31 4.76 -7.19
C ASP A 2 6.12 4.16 -6.03
N ASP A 3 7.41 3.90 -6.30
CA ASP A 3 8.49 3.38 -5.45
C ASP A 3 8.27 2.19 -4.48
N THR A 4 7.08 1.60 -4.41
CA THR A 4 6.67 0.70 -3.30
C THR A 4 7.15 -0.74 -3.42
N PHE A 5 7.24 -1.30 -4.62
CA PHE A 5 7.59 -2.71 -4.85
C PHE A 5 8.97 -2.83 -5.50
N LYS A 6 9.93 -3.47 -4.82
CA LYS A 6 11.26 -3.73 -5.38
C LYS A 6 11.63 -5.20 -5.27
N ALA A 7 11.79 -5.86 -6.42
CA ALA A 7 12.07 -7.30 -6.48
C ALA A 7 13.27 -7.74 -5.62
N ARG A 8 14.26 -6.86 -5.43
CA ARG A 8 15.46 -7.13 -4.62
C ARG A 8 15.18 -7.52 -3.17
N TYR A 9 14.03 -7.09 -2.62
CA TYR A 9 13.67 -7.34 -1.22
C TYR A 9 12.87 -8.62 -1.00
N LEU A 10 12.47 -9.28 -2.09
CA LEU A 10 11.75 -10.54 -2.02
C LEU A 10 12.70 -11.72 -1.77
N LEU A 11 12.16 -12.70 -1.04
CA LEU A 11 12.76 -14.02 -0.83
C LEU A 11 12.62 -14.89 -2.08
N ALA A 12 13.37 -16.00 -2.11
CA ALA A 12 13.41 -16.88 -3.27
C ALA A 12 12.03 -17.42 -3.68
N GLY A 13 11.23 -17.91 -2.72
CA GLY A 13 9.87 -18.41 -2.99
C GLY A 13 8.90 -17.31 -3.46
N GLU A 14 9.03 -16.10 -2.91
CA GLU A 14 8.23 -14.94 -3.29
C GLU A 14 8.56 -14.48 -4.72
N LEU A 15 9.85 -14.49 -5.10
CA LEU A 15 10.29 -14.24 -6.46
C LEU A 15 9.72 -15.27 -7.45
N ASP A 16 9.74 -16.54 -7.06
CA ASP A 16 9.21 -17.63 -7.89
C ASP A 16 7.72 -17.50 -8.12
N TYR A 17 6.96 -17.19 -7.07
CA TYR A 17 5.53 -16.90 -7.18
C TYR A 17 5.26 -15.72 -8.14
N GLU A 18 5.89 -14.56 -7.91
CA GLU A 18 5.63 -13.34 -8.68
C GLU A 18 6.01 -13.49 -10.16
N LEU A 19 7.03 -14.27 -10.48
CA LEU A 19 7.38 -14.62 -11.86
C LEU A 19 6.39 -15.62 -12.45
N ARG A 20 5.96 -16.63 -11.69
CA ARG A 20 5.03 -17.67 -12.13
C ARG A 20 3.69 -17.09 -12.55
N ILE A 21 3.09 -16.20 -11.76
CA ILE A 21 1.81 -15.54 -12.11
C ILE A 21 1.91 -14.68 -13.38
N ARG A 22 3.12 -14.26 -13.76
CA ARG A 22 3.43 -13.52 -14.99
C ARG A 22 3.80 -14.43 -16.17
N GLY A 23 3.65 -15.75 -16.01
CA GLY A 23 3.98 -16.73 -17.04
C GLY A 23 5.48 -16.99 -17.20
N ILE A 24 6.31 -16.55 -16.25
CA ILE A 24 7.76 -16.75 -16.30
C ILE A 24 8.15 -17.84 -15.30
N VAL A 25 8.39 -19.05 -15.78
CA VAL A 25 8.89 -20.16 -14.95
C VAL A 25 10.35 -20.42 -15.30
N THR A 26 11.26 -20.33 -14.33
CA THR A 26 12.70 -20.43 -14.59
C THR A 26 13.50 -21.02 -13.43
N LYS A 27 14.57 -21.76 -13.77
CA LYS A 27 15.55 -22.32 -12.81
C LYS A 27 16.78 -21.45 -12.62
N ARG A 28 16.75 -20.19 -13.10
CA ARG A 28 17.85 -19.22 -12.96
C ARG A 28 18.13 -18.88 -11.49
N SER A 29 19.27 -18.23 -11.26
CA SER A 29 19.65 -17.73 -9.92
C SER A 29 18.67 -16.65 -9.43
N SER A 30 18.66 -16.41 -8.11
CA SER A 30 17.82 -15.37 -7.50
C SER A 30 18.11 -13.97 -8.04
N ASP A 31 19.36 -13.66 -8.40
CA ASP A 31 19.72 -12.36 -8.97
C ASP A 31 19.16 -12.16 -10.37
N ASP A 32 19.19 -13.20 -11.20
CA ASP A 32 18.53 -13.20 -12.49
C ASP A 32 17.01 -13.08 -12.34
N LYS A 33 16.41 -13.82 -11.40
CA LYS A 33 14.97 -13.74 -11.10
C LYS A 33 14.57 -12.33 -10.68
N ARG A 34 15.35 -11.66 -9.81
CA ARG A 34 15.11 -10.26 -9.42
C ARG A 34 15.13 -9.31 -10.61
N ARG A 35 16.11 -9.45 -11.51
CA ARG A 35 16.20 -8.63 -12.72
C ARG A 35 15.02 -8.85 -13.65
N LEU A 36 14.62 -10.11 -13.85
CA LEU A 36 13.45 -10.46 -14.67
C LEU A 36 12.16 -9.91 -14.06
N LEU A 37 11.96 -10.11 -12.76
CA LEU A 37 10.77 -9.63 -12.07
C LEU A 37 10.69 -8.11 -12.10
N GLN A 38 11.79 -7.41 -11.81
CA GLN A 38 11.81 -5.95 -11.84
C GLN A 38 11.39 -5.42 -13.21
N ARG A 39 11.96 -5.96 -14.29
CA ARG A 39 11.56 -5.58 -15.66
C ARG A 39 10.10 -5.87 -15.97
N SER A 40 9.51 -6.88 -15.34
CA SER A 40 8.08 -7.17 -15.54
C SER A 40 7.19 -6.24 -14.72
N VAL A 41 7.57 -5.92 -13.48
CA VAL A 41 6.88 -4.95 -12.64
C VAL A 41 6.96 -3.55 -13.24
N ASP A 42 8.08 -3.19 -13.86
CA ASP A 42 8.22 -1.90 -14.56
C ASP A 42 7.21 -1.75 -15.71
N LYS A 43 6.76 -2.86 -16.31
CA LYS A 43 5.68 -2.87 -17.32
C LYS A 43 4.28 -2.76 -16.70
N ASP A 44 4.15 -3.08 -15.42
CA ASP A 44 2.92 -2.95 -14.63
C ASP A 44 2.74 -1.50 -14.15
N ILE A 45 3.77 -0.66 -14.19
CA ILE A 45 3.68 0.77 -13.84
C ILE A 45 2.65 1.46 -14.74
N GLY A 46 1.69 2.13 -14.10
CA GLY A 46 0.60 2.84 -14.77
C GLY A 46 -0.53 1.92 -15.26
N ARG A 47 -0.44 0.60 -15.08
CA ARG A 47 -1.57 -0.29 -15.36
C ARG A 47 -2.62 -0.20 -14.25
N PRO A 48 -3.91 -0.30 -14.60
CA PRO A 48 -4.97 -0.51 -13.63
C PRO A 48 -4.71 -1.75 -12.76
N LEU A 49 -5.05 -1.66 -11.47
CA LEU A 49 -4.82 -2.73 -10.51
C LEU A 49 -5.56 -4.02 -10.92
N GLU A 50 -6.72 -3.90 -11.53
CA GLU A 50 -7.54 -5.01 -12.02
C GLU A 50 -6.78 -5.86 -13.03
N LEU A 51 -5.96 -5.25 -13.89
CA LEU A 51 -5.13 -5.98 -14.85
C LEU A 51 -3.99 -6.74 -14.18
N ILE A 52 -3.46 -6.20 -13.08
CA ILE A 52 -2.37 -6.81 -12.29
C ILE A 52 -2.92 -7.96 -11.42
N LEU A 53 -4.17 -7.84 -10.96
CA LEU A 53 -4.89 -8.89 -10.23
C LEU A 53 -5.44 -9.97 -11.17
N ALA A 54 -5.60 -9.69 -12.47
CA ALA A 54 -6.04 -10.66 -13.47
C ALA A 54 -4.99 -11.73 -13.80
N TYR A 55 -3.73 -11.56 -13.36
CA TYR A 55 -2.69 -12.59 -13.48
C TYR A 55 -3.14 -13.89 -12.82
N LYS A 56 -3.01 -14.99 -13.57
CA LYS A 56 -3.43 -16.33 -13.13
C LYS A 56 -2.20 -17.11 -12.70
N ASP A 57 -2.27 -17.72 -11.54
CA ASP A 57 -1.29 -18.74 -11.17
C ASP A 57 -1.67 -20.07 -11.85
N PRO A 58 -0.86 -20.59 -12.79
CA PRO A 58 -1.11 -21.89 -13.42
C PRO A 58 -0.96 -23.07 -12.46
N GLN A 59 -0.40 -22.86 -11.28
CA GLN A 59 -0.18 -23.87 -10.24
C GLN A 59 -0.90 -23.50 -8.95
N PHE A 60 -2.04 -22.80 -9.06
CA PHE A 60 -2.85 -22.46 -7.89
C PHE A 60 -3.33 -23.72 -7.18
N ASP A 61 -3.04 -23.78 -5.89
CA ASP A 61 -3.46 -24.81 -4.94
C ASP A 61 -3.79 -24.06 -3.63
N TYR A 62 -5.01 -24.24 -3.11
CA TYR A 62 -5.49 -23.38 -2.04
C TYR A 62 -4.74 -23.63 -0.73
N GLU A 63 -4.53 -24.89 -0.38
CA GLU A 63 -3.84 -25.30 0.84
C GLU A 63 -2.39 -24.80 0.83
N GLN A 64 -1.68 -24.97 -0.29
CA GLN A 64 -0.32 -24.43 -0.44
C GLN A 64 -0.30 -22.90 -0.41
N GLU A 65 -1.35 -22.25 -0.93
CA GLU A 65 -1.46 -20.79 -0.90
C GLU A 65 -1.64 -20.27 0.53
N VAL A 66 -2.51 -20.91 1.31
CA VAL A 66 -2.71 -20.62 2.75
C VAL A 66 -1.41 -20.77 3.52
N GLU A 67 -0.70 -21.90 3.34
CA GLU A 67 0.59 -22.14 3.99
C GLU A 67 1.62 -21.06 3.63
N SER A 68 1.72 -20.74 2.35
CA SER A 68 2.68 -19.75 1.85
C SER A 68 2.39 -18.33 2.35
N ILE A 69 1.11 -17.94 2.41
CA ILE A 69 0.68 -16.63 2.91
C ILE A 69 0.98 -16.53 4.39
N ASN A 70 0.58 -17.52 5.19
CA ASN A 70 0.82 -17.53 6.63
C ASN A 70 2.32 -17.51 6.94
N SER A 71 3.12 -18.33 6.25
CA SER A 71 4.59 -18.33 6.40
C SER A 71 5.21 -16.95 6.10
N THR A 72 4.70 -16.27 5.07
CA THR A 72 5.17 -14.92 4.72
C THR A 72 4.77 -13.90 5.78
N ILE A 73 3.52 -13.92 6.25
CA ILE A 73 3.01 -13.06 7.32
C ILE A 73 3.80 -13.26 8.61
N ASP A 74 4.03 -14.50 9.02
CA ASP A 74 4.76 -14.83 10.25
C ASP A 74 6.22 -14.38 10.15
N SER A 75 6.85 -14.56 8.99
CA SER A 75 8.19 -14.04 8.73
C SER A 75 8.26 -12.52 8.80
N ILE A 76 7.23 -11.80 8.34
CA ILE A 76 7.15 -10.34 8.46
C ILE A 76 6.96 -9.94 9.94
N LYS A 77 6.05 -10.60 10.66
CA LYS A 77 5.81 -10.38 12.10
C LYS A 77 7.06 -10.60 12.94
N GLN A 78 7.89 -11.58 12.60
CA GLN A 78 9.16 -11.83 13.30
C GLN A 78 10.20 -10.72 13.08
N LEU A 79 10.20 -10.09 11.90
CA LEU A 79 11.14 -9.01 11.57
C LEU A 79 10.66 -7.63 12.04
N MET A 80 9.36 -7.45 12.27
CA MET A 80 8.75 -6.16 12.64
C MET A 80 9.31 -5.56 13.95
N PRO A 81 9.55 -6.35 15.03
CA PRO A 81 10.15 -5.83 16.26
C PRO A 81 11.57 -5.31 16.08
N GLU A 82 12.33 -5.84 15.11
CA GLU A 82 13.70 -5.41 14.81
C GLU A 82 13.76 -4.05 14.12
N PHE A 83 12.62 -3.55 13.62
CA PHE A 83 12.55 -2.28 12.93
C PHE A 83 12.17 -1.13 13.87
N GLU A 84 13.07 -0.17 13.96
CA GLU A 84 12.85 1.20 14.41
C GLU A 84 13.69 2.11 13.52
N GLY A 85 13.07 3.08 12.84
CA GLY A 85 13.84 3.96 11.96
C GLY A 85 13.02 4.67 10.89
N SER A 86 13.67 4.92 9.76
CA SER A 86 13.20 5.79 8.68
C SER A 86 12.65 4.99 7.49
N PRO A 87 11.76 5.56 6.66
CA PRO A 87 11.34 4.95 5.40
C PRO A 87 12.49 4.68 4.42
N GLN A 88 13.65 5.30 4.63
CA GLN A 88 14.82 5.09 3.81
C GLN A 88 15.58 3.79 4.14
N ASP A 89 15.31 3.19 5.29
CA ASP A 89 16.02 2.02 5.77
C ASP A 89 15.74 0.78 4.92
N ALA A 90 16.79 -0.02 4.74
CA ALA A 90 16.68 -1.25 3.95
C ALA A 90 15.65 -2.22 4.55
N LEU A 91 15.54 -2.27 5.88
CA LEU A 91 14.57 -3.11 6.58
C LEU A 91 13.14 -2.60 6.36
N PHE A 92 12.89 -1.29 6.46
CA PHE A 92 11.58 -0.69 6.13
C PHE A 92 11.16 -1.04 4.69
N LYS A 93 12.04 -0.77 3.72
CA LYS A 93 11.76 -1.03 2.30
C LYS A 93 11.50 -2.51 2.04
N ARG A 94 12.19 -3.39 2.77
CA ARG A 94 11.99 -4.83 2.73
C ARG A 94 10.63 -5.24 3.30
N LEU A 95 10.30 -4.81 4.50
CA LEU A 95 9.01 -5.08 5.14
C LEU A 95 7.87 -4.59 4.27
N ARG A 96 7.93 -3.33 3.81
CA ARG A 96 6.93 -2.73 2.92
C ARG A 96 6.74 -3.51 1.61
N THR A 97 7.84 -3.89 0.96
CA THR A 97 7.76 -4.68 -0.29
C THR A 97 7.12 -6.05 -0.05
N ARG A 98 7.49 -6.73 1.05
CA ARG A 98 6.96 -8.06 1.38
C ARG A 98 5.50 -8.00 1.81
N ILE A 99 5.09 -6.96 2.54
CA ILE A 99 3.67 -6.68 2.85
C ILE A 99 2.89 -6.51 1.55
N ALA A 100 3.34 -5.64 0.64
CA ALA A 100 2.69 -5.43 -0.65
C ALA A 100 2.57 -6.73 -1.48
N HIS A 101 3.62 -7.57 -1.47
CA HIS A 101 3.58 -8.89 -2.09
C HIS A 101 2.48 -9.77 -1.52
N VAL A 102 2.43 -9.95 -0.20
CA VAL A 102 1.42 -10.83 0.43
C VAL A 102 0.00 -10.25 0.32
N THR A 103 -0.17 -8.93 0.38
CA THR A 103 -1.46 -8.27 0.12
C THR A 103 -1.97 -8.59 -1.28
N LEU A 104 -1.14 -8.41 -2.31
CA LEU A 104 -1.55 -8.71 -3.69
C LEU A 104 -1.79 -10.21 -3.90
N ARG A 105 -1.06 -11.06 -3.18
CA ARG A 105 -1.25 -12.51 -3.20
C ARG A 105 -2.61 -12.92 -2.63
N VAL A 106 -2.97 -12.40 -1.45
CA VAL A 106 -4.30 -12.59 -0.82
C VAL A 106 -5.43 -12.12 -1.73
N LEU A 107 -5.29 -10.95 -2.36
CA LEU A 107 -6.30 -10.40 -3.27
C LEU A 107 -6.51 -11.23 -4.55
N ARG A 108 -5.56 -12.09 -4.92
CA ARG A 108 -5.67 -13.00 -6.06
C ARG A 108 -6.36 -14.32 -5.73
N ILE A 109 -6.65 -14.61 -4.46
CA ILE A 109 -7.40 -15.81 -4.07
C ILE A 109 -8.79 -15.73 -4.68
N LYS A 110 -9.07 -16.64 -5.62
CA LYS A 110 -10.37 -16.82 -6.23
C LYS A 110 -11.13 -17.90 -5.47
N ILE A 111 -12.39 -17.61 -5.16
CA ILE A 111 -13.32 -18.56 -4.57
C ILE A 111 -14.08 -19.21 -5.73
N PRO A 112 -13.89 -20.51 -5.99
CA PRO A 112 -14.61 -21.21 -7.04
C PRO A 112 -16.13 -21.27 -6.75
N ASP A 113 -16.95 -21.08 -7.78
CA ASP A 113 -18.42 -21.11 -7.67
C ASP A 113 -18.97 -22.51 -7.33
N ASN A 114 -18.15 -23.56 -7.47
CA ASN A 114 -18.54 -24.96 -7.32
C ASN A 114 -18.18 -25.57 -5.94
N LEU A 115 -17.81 -24.74 -4.96
CA LEU A 115 -17.51 -25.19 -3.60
C LEU A 115 -18.77 -25.42 -2.77
N SER A 116 -18.62 -26.20 -1.69
CA SER A 116 -19.66 -26.23 -0.65
C SER A 116 -19.76 -24.85 0.02
N GLU A 117 -20.92 -24.54 0.59
CA GLU A 117 -21.14 -23.27 1.30
C GLU A 117 -20.12 -23.07 2.45
N ASN A 118 -19.77 -24.15 3.15
CA ASN A 118 -18.78 -24.12 4.22
C ASN A 118 -17.38 -23.81 3.70
N ASP A 119 -16.93 -24.49 2.64
CA ASP A 119 -15.58 -24.28 2.10
C ASP A 119 -15.46 -22.87 1.49
N ALA A 120 -16.50 -22.40 0.79
CA ALA A 120 -16.53 -21.05 0.26
C ALA A 120 -16.45 -19.99 1.38
N LYS A 121 -17.17 -20.22 2.48
CA LYS A 121 -17.12 -19.34 3.65
C LYS A 121 -15.74 -19.33 4.31
N GLU A 122 -15.11 -20.50 4.47
CA GLU A 122 -13.76 -20.62 5.02
C GLU A 122 -12.74 -19.85 4.16
N MET A 123 -12.79 -19.99 2.83
CA MET A 123 -11.91 -19.25 1.92
C MET A 123 -12.13 -17.74 1.99
N VAL A 124 -13.39 -17.28 2.07
CA VAL A 124 -13.73 -15.86 2.24
C VAL A 124 -13.15 -15.33 3.55
N GLU A 125 -13.37 -16.06 4.64
CA GLU A 125 -12.90 -15.69 5.98
C GLU A 125 -11.38 -15.59 6.00
N PHE A 126 -10.68 -16.63 5.53
CA PHE A 126 -9.21 -16.63 5.44
C PHE A 126 -8.69 -15.44 4.62
N ARG A 127 -9.27 -15.18 3.45
CA ARG A 127 -8.87 -14.06 2.59
C ARG A 127 -9.05 -12.72 3.30
N ASN A 128 -10.20 -12.52 3.94
CA ASN A 128 -10.53 -11.26 4.60
C ASN A 128 -9.63 -11.02 5.83
N GLU A 129 -9.44 -12.03 6.66
CA GLU A 129 -8.58 -11.95 7.86
C GLU A 129 -7.11 -11.76 7.50
N SER A 130 -6.63 -12.44 6.45
CA SER A 130 -5.27 -12.25 5.95
C SER A 130 -5.07 -10.83 5.39
N HIS A 131 -6.05 -10.31 4.66
CA HIS A 131 -5.99 -8.94 4.14
C HIS A 131 -6.00 -7.90 5.27
N ALA A 132 -6.87 -8.08 6.27
CA ALA A 132 -6.90 -7.24 7.48
C ALA A 132 -5.57 -7.29 8.23
N THR A 133 -4.99 -8.48 8.38
CA THR A 133 -3.66 -8.65 8.98
C THR A 133 -2.57 -7.89 8.22
N CYS A 134 -2.59 -7.93 6.89
CA CYS A 134 -1.63 -7.16 6.08
C CYS A 134 -1.78 -5.65 6.27
N ALA A 135 -3.02 -5.15 6.36
CA ALA A 135 -3.30 -3.74 6.61
C ALA A 135 -2.81 -3.30 8.00
N LEU A 136 -2.97 -4.15 9.02
CA LEU A 136 -2.44 -3.90 10.36
C LEU A 136 -0.91 -3.86 10.38
N LEU A 137 -0.25 -4.79 9.69
CA LEU A 137 1.21 -4.81 9.57
C LEU A 137 1.73 -3.58 8.84
N GLU A 138 1.02 -3.09 7.83
CA GLU A 138 1.38 -1.85 7.15
C GLU A 138 1.25 -0.65 8.09
N ALA A 139 0.14 -0.53 8.82
CA ALA A 139 -0.05 0.53 9.81
C ALA A 139 1.06 0.51 10.88
N GLU A 140 1.33 -0.65 11.48
CA GLU A 140 2.38 -0.81 12.49
C GLU A 140 3.77 -0.38 11.96
N LEU A 141 4.08 -0.72 10.70
CA LEU A 141 5.33 -0.33 10.07
C LEU A 141 5.48 1.20 9.96
N TYR A 142 4.39 1.91 9.65
CA TYR A 142 4.41 3.37 9.59
C TYR A 142 4.37 4.04 10.97
N ASP A 143 3.66 3.49 11.95
CA ASP A 143 3.67 3.99 13.33
C ASP A 143 5.08 3.96 13.94
N LYS A 144 5.86 2.91 13.62
CA LYS A 144 7.28 2.78 14.00
C LYS A 144 8.19 3.82 13.35
N VAL A 145 7.80 4.37 12.19
CA VAL A 145 8.49 5.51 11.57
C VAL A 145 8.14 6.81 12.31
N GLU A 146 6.84 7.06 12.55
CA GLU A 146 6.39 8.32 13.15
C GLU A 146 6.90 8.51 14.59
N THR A 147 7.05 7.42 15.34
CA THR A 147 7.60 7.44 16.71
C THR A 147 9.04 7.97 16.78
N THR A 148 9.82 7.85 15.71
CA THR A 148 11.20 8.36 15.66
C THR A 148 11.29 9.84 15.26
N ALA A 149 10.17 10.46 14.87
CA ALA A 149 10.13 11.78 14.24
C ALA A 149 9.57 12.91 15.15
N SER A 150 10.03 13.07 16.41
CA SER A 150 10.09 14.37 17.16
C SER A 150 10.55 14.23 18.63
N PRO A 151 11.10 15.28 19.30
CA PRO A 151 11.57 16.58 18.80
C PRO A 151 13.09 16.81 18.98
N GLN A 152 13.64 17.64 18.09
CA GLN A 152 14.98 18.19 18.16
C GLN A 152 15.24 18.86 19.51
N VAL A 153 16.34 18.48 20.14
CA VAL A 153 16.90 19.16 21.31
C VAL A 153 17.38 20.55 20.87
N SER A 154 16.67 21.60 21.28
CA SER A 154 17.16 22.97 21.19
C SER A 154 18.39 23.12 22.09
N SER A 155 19.59 23.09 21.52
CA SER A 155 20.78 23.61 22.18
C SER A 155 20.81 25.15 22.05
N PRO A 156 21.00 25.90 23.15
CA PRO A 156 21.15 27.35 23.06
C PRO A 156 22.58 27.67 22.61
N VAL A 157 22.75 28.21 21.41
CA VAL A 157 24.02 28.79 20.95
C VAL A 157 23.97 30.31 21.13
N ALA A 158 24.92 30.85 21.88
CA ALA A 158 25.11 32.27 22.12
C ALA A 158 25.45 33.04 20.81
N PRO A 159 25.13 34.33 20.71
CA PRO A 159 25.27 35.07 19.45
C PRO A 159 26.71 35.57 19.26
N VAL A 160 27.31 35.23 18.13
CA VAL A 160 28.49 35.93 17.61
C VAL A 160 28.05 36.75 16.41
N ILE A 161 28.24 38.07 16.52
CA ILE A 161 27.88 39.10 15.56
C ILE A 161 28.89 39.12 14.43
N PHE A 162 28.45 38.95 13.18
CA PHE A 162 29.14 39.44 11.99
C PHE A 162 28.12 39.93 10.94
N PRO A 163 28.27 41.14 10.37
CA PRO A 163 27.39 41.61 9.33
C PRO A 163 27.94 41.17 7.96
N SER A 164 27.16 40.40 7.21
CA SER A 164 27.39 40.22 5.78
C SER A 164 26.07 40.36 5.03
N VAL A 165 25.99 41.42 4.24
CA VAL A 165 24.85 41.81 3.42
C VAL A 165 24.78 40.87 2.21
N VAL A 166 23.68 40.10 2.09
CA VAL A 166 23.33 39.38 0.85
C VAL A 166 21.82 39.53 0.61
N PRO A 167 21.35 39.78 -0.63
CA PRO A 167 19.96 40.13 -0.91
C PRO A 167 19.02 38.93 -0.74
N SER A 168 17.87 39.18 -0.10
CA SER A 168 16.81 38.21 0.16
C SER A 168 16.10 37.76 -1.13
N LEU A 169 16.07 36.44 -1.37
CA LEU A 169 15.04 35.79 -2.18
C LEU A 169 13.75 35.65 -1.36
N PRO A 170 12.55 35.64 -2.01
CA PRO A 170 11.27 35.61 -1.31
C PRO A 170 11.06 34.30 -0.53
N PRO A 171 10.27 34.33 0.56
CA PRO A 171 10.11 33.19 1.45
C PRO A 171 9.37 32.05 0.76
N VAL A 172 10.01 30.89 0.70
CA VAL A 172 9.34 29.62 0.38
C VAL A 172 8.38 29.32 1.52
N VAL A 173 7.09 29.52 1.27
CA VAL A 173 6.03 29.13 2.20
C VAL A 173 6.01 27.62 2.24
N ASN A 174 6.61 27.04 3.27
CA ASN A 174 6.59 25.61 3.52
C ASN A 174 5.24 25.26 4.18
N THR A 175 4.18 25.21 3.39
CA THR A 175 2.88 24.71 3.86
C THR A 175 3.01 23.21 4.07
N LYS A 176 3.17 22.80 5.33
CA LYS A 176 3.07 21.40 5.74
C LYS A 176 1.76 20.83 5.20
N LEU A 177 1.85 19.89 4.25
CA LEU A 177 0.71 19.18 3.70
C LEU A 177 0.03 18.41 4.84
N VAL A 178 -1.21 18.76 5.17
CA VAL A 178 -2.01 18.01 6.13
C VAL A 178 -2.37 16.68 5.48
N PRO A 179 -2.02 15.53 6.08
CA PRO A 179 -2.35 14.21 5.51
C PRO A 179 -3.86 14.07 5.27
N ILE A 180 -4.22 13.42 4.16
CA ILE A 180 -5.62 13.33 3.68
C ILE A 180 -6.56 12.71 4.72
N TYR A 181 -6.10 11.74 5.51
CA TYR A 181 -6.90 11.13 6.58
C TYR A 181 -7.26 12.11 7.72
N LYS A 182 -6.56 13.25 7.83
CA LYS A 182 -6.87 14.33 8.80
C LYS A 182 -7.79 15.41 8.23
N TRP A 183 -8.32 15.23 7.02
CA TRP A 183 -9.19 16.23 6.39
C TRP A 183 -10.61 16.24 6.95
N GLY A 184 -10.97 15.26 7.79
CA GLY A 184 -12.29 15.18 8.42
C GLY A 184 -13.42 14.95 7.43
N ILE A 185 -13.12 14.31 6.29
CA ILE A 185 -14.09 13.94 5.27
C ILE A 185 -14.43 12.45 5.38
N SER A 186 -15.72 12.14 5.40
CA SER A 186 -16.25 10.78 5.41
C SER A 186 -17.51 10.72 4.54
N PHE A 187 -17.74 9.58 3.93
CA PHE A 187 -18.94 9.30 3.13
C PHE A 187 -19.59 8.04 3.68
N SER A 188 -20.82 8.17 4.20
CA SER A 188 -21.54 7.06 4.84
C SER A 188 -22.39 6.24 3.88
N GLY A 189 -22.66 6.74 2.65
CA GLY A 189 -23.49 6.05 1.66
C GLY A 189 -24.98 5.95 1.99
N GLU A 190 -25.43 6.49 3.12
CA GLU A 190 -26.84 6.47 3.52
C GLU A 190 -27.70 7.39 2.64
N ALA A 191 -28.92 6.97 2.32
CA ALA A 191 -29.83 7.71 1.44
C ALA A 191 -30.24 9.10 1.96
N GLN A 192 -29.99 9.39 3.24
CA GLN A 192 -30.28 10.65 3.92
C GLN A 192 -29.01 11.49 4.21
N GLY A 193 -27.82 11.01 3.82
CA GLY A 193 -26.54 11.67 4.04
C GLY A 193 -26.08 12.57 2.87
N VAL A 194 -24.84 13.05 2.95
CA VAL A 194 -24.20 13.84 1.89
C VAL A 194 -24.16 13.03 0.60
N GLY A 195 -24.76 13.55 -0.47
CA GLY A 195 -24.78 12.87 -1.76
C GLY A 195 -23.38 12.76 -2.38
N VAL A 196 -23.17 11.74 -3.22
CA VAL A 196 -21.87 11.46 -3.87
C VAL A 196 -21.27 12.71 -4.55
N ASN A 197 -22.08 13.47 -5.28
CA ASN A 197 -21.61 14.68 -5.96
C ASN A 197 -21.13 15.76 -4.99
N GLN A 198 -21.84 15.99 -3.89
CA GLN A 198 -21.43 16.96 -2.86
C GLN A 198 -20.17 16.52 -2.12
N PHE A 199 -20.00 15.21 -1.93
CA PHE A 199 -18.77 14.66 -1.37
C PHE A 199 -17.58 14.89 -2.31
N LEU A 200 -17.74 14.61 -3.61
CA LEU A 200 -16.69 14.82 -4.62
C LEU A 200 -16.31 16.29 -4.77
N GLU A 201 -17.29 17.20 -4.76
CA GLU A 201 -17.04 18.65 -4.78
C GLU A 201 -16.21 19.07 -3.56
N ARG A 202 -16.56 18.58 -2.37
CA ARG A 202 -15.81 18.91 -1.14
C ARG A 202 -14.39 18.33 -1.13
N VAL A 203 -14.18 17.17 -1.73
CA VAL A 203 -12.83 16.61 -1.93
C VAL A 203 -12.03 17.51 -2.88
N ASP A 204 -12.60 17.94 -4.00
CA ASP A 204 -11.94 18.80 -4.98
C ASP A 204 -11.58 20.17 -4.38
N GLU A 205 -12.49 20.79 -3.65
CA GLU A 205 -12.25 22.04 -2.91
C GLU A 205 -11.07 21.93 -1.92
N LEU A 206 -11.03 20.83 -1.16
CA LEU A 206 -9.95 20.60 -0.20
C LEU A 206 -8.61 20.32 -0.88
N CYS A 207 -8.62 19.69 -2.06
CA CYS A 207 -7.41 19.48 -2.85
C CYS A 207 -6.85 20.79 -3.37
N GLN A 208 -7.71 21.66 -3.91
CA GLN A 208 -7.31 22.98 -4.38
C GLN A 208 -6.78 23.85 -3.24
N THR A 209 -7.47 23.85 -2.09
CA THR A 209 -7.12 24.68 -0.94
C THR A 209 -5.82 24.24 -0.25
N ARG A 210 -5.49 22.94 -0.32
CA ARG A 210 -4.30 22.36 0.32
C ARG A 210 -3.18 22.00 -0.66
N HIS A 211 -3.32 22.35 -1.94
CA HIS A 211 -2.37 22.02 -3.00
C HIS A 211 -2.03 20.52 -3.08
N ALA A 212 -3.00 19.66 -2.76
CA ALA A 212 -2.82 18.22 -2.86
C ALA A 212 -2.90 17.80 -4.33
N THR A 213 -1.94 16.98 -4.77
CA THR A 213 -1.97 16.45 -6.12
C THR A 213 -2.93 15.27 -6.24
N LYS A 214 -3.32 14.94 -7.48
CA LYS A 214 -4.11 13.73 -7.74
C LYS A 214 -3.39 12.46 -7.30
N ASP A 215 -2.06 12.47 -7.34
CA ASP A 215 -1.24 11.36 -6.87
C ASP A 215 -1.25 11.25 -5.34
N ASP A 216 -1.30 12.36 -4.59
CA ASP A 216 -1.44 12.35 -3.13
C ASP A 216 -2.80 11.77 -2.69
N LEU A 217 -3.86 12.17 -3.39
CA LEU A 217 -5.22 11.60 -3.26
C LEU A 217 -5.20 10.09 -3.49
N TYR A 218 -4.59 9.66 -4.58
CA TYR A 218 -4.53 8.26 -4.99
C TYR A 218 -3.67 7.40 -4.04
N ASN A 219 -2.56 7.94 -3.55
CA ASN A 219 -1.69 7.24 -2.61
C ASN A 219 -2.27 7.18 -1.19
N SER A 220 -3.15 8.11 -0.83
CA SER A 220 -3.92 8.07 0.42
C SER A 220 -5.25 7.30 0.28
N ALA A 221 -5.54 6.75 -0.90
CA ALA A 221 -6.84 6.22 -1.30
C ALA A 221 -7.18 4.84 -0.73
N VAL A 222 -6.67 4.43 0.43
CA VAL A 222 -7.28 3.29 1.14
C VAL A 222 -8.74 3.65 1.50
N ILE A 223 -9.02 4.93 1.77
CA ILE A 223 -10.38 5.43 2.06
C ILE A 223 -11.18 5.71 0.78
N ILE A 224 -10.57 6.24 -0.28
CA ILE A 224 -11.28 6.59 -1.52
C ILE A 224 -11.61 5.34 -2.36
N ILE A 225 -10.75 4.31 -2.36
CA ILE A 225 -11.04 3.03 -3.03
C ILE A 225 -12.20 2.31 -2.35
N ILE A 226 -12.29 2.34 -1.01
CA ILE A 226 -13.46 1.83 -0.29
C ILE A 226 -14.72 2.60 -0.70
N ILE A 227 -14.65 3.93 -0.84
CA ILE A 227 -15.79 4.76 -1.29
C ILE A 227 -16.19 4.42 -2.73
N ILE A 228 -15.23 4.21 -3.65
CA ILE A 228 -15.52 3.83 -5.05
C ILE A 228 -16.11 2.41 -5.11
N ILE A 229 -15.60 1.45 -4.33
CA ILE A 229 -16.14 0.08 -4.25
C ILE A 229 -17.56 0.11 -3.69
N ILE A 230 -17.82 0.87 -2.61
CA ILE A 230 -19.17 1.04 -2.04
C ILE A 230 -20.12 1.73 -3.04
N ILE A 231 -19.64 2.72 -3.81
CA ILE A 231 -20.45 3.38 -4.86
C ILE A 231 -20.77 2.42 -6.02
N ILE A 232 -19.84 1.55 -6.39
CA ILE A 232 -20.05 0.53 -7.42
C ILE A 232 -21.06 -0.51 -6.92
N GLU A 233 -20.92 -1.00 -5.69
CA GLU A 233 -21.85 -1.98 -5.11
C GLU A 233 -23.26 -1.40 -4.86
N ALA A 234 -23.36 -0.16 -4.37
CA ALA A 234 -24.64 0.51 -4.12
C ALA A 234 -25.41 0.85 -5.40
N ASN A 235 -24.73 1.08 -6.53
CA ASN A 235 -25.36 1.31 -7.84
C ASN A 235 -25.68 0.02 -8.59
N THR A 236 -24.97 -1.08 -8.29
CA THR A 236 -25.25 -2.39 -8.90
C THR A 236 -26.49 -3.05 -8.30
N ASN A 237 -26.80 -2.78 -7.02
CA ASN A 237 -27.99 -3.30 -6.32
C ASN A 237 -29.29 -2.49 -6.53
N ARG A 238 -29.28 -1.46 -7.39
CA ARG A 238 -30.49 -0.67 -7.76
C ARG A 238 -30.98 -0.90 -9.19
N ARG A 239 -30.62 -2.04 -9.80
CA ARG A 239 -31.17 -2.47 -11.10
C ARG A 239 -31.90 -3.80 -10.97
#